data_AF-A0A1Y3ALZ7-F1
#
_entry.id   AF-A0A1Y3ALZ7-F1
#
_cell.length_a   1.000
_cell.length_b   1.000
_cell.length_c   1.000
_cell.angle_alpha   90.00
_cell.angle_beta   90.00
_cell.angle_gamma   90.00
#
_symmetry.space_group_name_H-M   'P 1'
#
loop_
_entity.id
_entity.type
_entity.pdbx_description
1 polymer ?
#
loop_
_entity_poly.entity_id
_entity_poly.type
_entity_poly.pdbx_seq_one_letter_code
_entity_poly.pdbx_strand_id
1 'polypeptide(L)'
;MGFTGSIDWRQKLDVQRGAVLANELKNNACKLAKWTVQSLLAGSHQIKFGYVSRVNFRDSTKHSILGTQQFRPREFADQINLNLDNAW
;
A
#
# COMPACT_ATOMS: atom_id res chain seq x y z
N MET A 1 4.26 -4.65 -26.32
CA MET A 1 2.95 -4.11 -25.90
C MET A 1 2.95 -3.97 -24.39
N GLY A 2 3.02 -2.74 -23.87
CA GLY A 2 3.03 -2.48 -22.42
C GLY A 2 1.63 -2.69 -21.84
N PHE A 3 1.55 -3.29 -20.65
CA PHE A 3 0.30 -3.50 -19.93
C PHE A 3 -0.39 -2.16 -19.64
N THR A 4 -1.49 -1.89 -20.33
CA THR A 4 -2.26 -0.64 -20.29
C THR A 4 -3.10 -0.44 -19.01
N GLY A 5 -2.90 -1.27 -17.97
CA GLY A 5 -3.70 -1.24 -16.75
C GLY A 5 -2.94 -0.97 -15.45
N SER A 6 -1.62 -0.83 -15.47
CA SER A 6 -0.81 -0.63 -14.26
C SER A 6 -0.39 0.83 -14.12
N ILE A 7 -0.66 1.43 -12.95
CA ILE A 7 -0.22 2.79 -12.63
C ILE A 7 1.30 2.83 -12.55
N ASP A 8 1.96 3.70 -13.31
CA ASP A 8 3.41 3.93 -13.16
C ASP A 8 3.70 4.70 -11.87
N TRP A 9 4.16 3.99 -10.85
CA TRP A 9 4.46 4.55 -9.55
C TRP A 9 5.52 5.64 -9.58
N ARG A 10 6.51 5.57 -10.50
CA ARG A 10 7.59 6.57 -10.57
C ARG A 10 7.07 7.94 -10.95
N GLN A 11 6.05 7.99 -11.79
CA GLN A 11 5.43 9.25 -12.21
C GLN A 11 4.31 9.69 -11.26
N LYS A 12 3.64 8.75 -10.60
CA LYS A 12 2.36 9.00 -9.92
C LYS A 12 2.45 9.07 -8.41
N LEU A 13 3.50 8.58 -7.76
CA LEU A 13 3.58 8.61 -6.28
C LEU A 13 3.71 10.02 -5.69
N ASP A 14 4.32 10.93 -6.43
CA ASP A 14 4.49 12.32 -5.97
C ASP A 14 3.21 13.13 -6.17
N VAL A 15 2.60 13.01 -7.35
CA VAL A 15 1.45 13.85 -7.75
C VAL A 15 0.09 13.21 -7.45
N GLN A 16 0.00 11.87 -7.44
CA GLN A 16 -1.27 11.12 -7.37
C GLN A 16 -1.18 9.94 -6.40
N ARG A 17 -0.58 10.16 -5.22
CA ARG A 17 -0.37 9.12 -4.20
C ARG A 17 -1.65 8.37 -3.82
N GLY A 18 -2.77 9.08 -3.69
CA GLY A 18 -4.07 8.49 -3.39
C GLY A 18 -4.53 7.50 -4.46
N ALA A 19 -4.27 7.79 -5.74
CA ALA A 19 -4.62 6.88 -6.85
C ALA A 19 -3.76 5.62 -6.85
N VAL A 20 -2.46 5.75 -6.53
CA VAL A 20 -1.56 4.59 -6.35
C VAL A 20 -2.08 3.71 -5.22
N LEU A 21 -2.38 4.29 -4.06
CA LEU A 21 -2.93 3.55 -2.91
C LEU A 21 -4.28 2.90 -3.24
N ALA A 22 -5.19 3.58 -3.93
CA ALA A 22 -6.47 3.02 -4.33
C ALA A 22 -6.31 1.82 -5.28
N ASN A 23 -5.36 1.88 -6.22
CA ASN A 23 -5.02 0.73 -7.06
C ASN A 23 -4.45 -0.43 -6.24
N GLU A 24 -3.62 -0.14 -5.24
CA GLU A 24 -3.11 -1.17 -4.33
C GLU A 24 -4.21 -1.77 -3.46
N LEU A 25 -5.18 -0.98 -3.01
CA LEU A 25 -6.35 -1.51 -2.30
C LEU A 25 -7.16 -2.45 -3.17
N LYS A 26 -7.37 -2.11 -4.43
CA LYS A 26 -8.07 -2.98 -5.39
C LYS A 26 -7.33 -4.30 -5.63
N ASN A 27 -6.01 -4.26 -5.80
CA ASN A 27 -5.22 -5.42 -6.22
C ASN A 27 -4.66 -6.24 -5.06
N ASN A 28 -4.57 -5.66 -3.85
CA ASN A 28 -3.90 -6.24 -2.69
C ASN A 28 -4.75 -6.12 -1.40
N ALA A 29 -6.07 -5.98 -1.49
CA ALA A 29 -7.00 -5.76 -0.36
C ALA A 29 -6.70 -6.65 0.86
N CYS A 30 -6.66 -7.98 0.67
CA CYS A 30 -6.42 -8.93 1.78
C CYS A 30 -5.06 -8.73 2.45
N LYS A 31 -4.01 -8.41 1.67
CA LYS A 31 -2.67 -8.16 2.20
C LYS A 31 -2.65 -6.92 3.08
N LEU A 32 -3.23 -5.83 2.59
CA LEU A 32 -3.32 -4.57 3.33
C LEU A 32 -4.18 -4.72 4.58
N ALA A 33 -5.34 -5.38 4.50
CA ALA A 33 -6.19 -5.66 5.65
C ALA A 33 -5.46 -6.44 6.75
N LYS A 34 -4.73 -7.51 6.40
CA LYS A 34 -3.95 -8.29 7.38
C LYS A 34 -2.88 -7.44 8.08
N TRP A 35 -2.15 -6.61 7.34
CA TRP A 35 -1.15 -5.72 7.94
C TRP A 35 -1.78 -4.68 8.87
N THR A 36 -2.95 -4.16 8.51
CA THR A 36 -3.73 -3.24 9.36
C THR A 36 -4.16 -3.92 10.66
N VAL A 37 -4.75 -5.13 10.58
CA VAL A 37 -5.14 -5.92 11.75
C VAL A 37 -3.93 -6.20 12.64
N GLN A 38 -2.81 -6.65 12.07
CA GLN A 38 -1.57 -6.89 12.83
C GLN A 38 -1.09 -5.63 13.57
N SER A 39 -1.11 -4.48 12.91
CA SER A 39 -0.72 -3.21 13.53
C SER A 39 -1.65 -2.80 14.67
N LEU A 40 -2.97 -3.03 14.51
CA LEU A 40 -3.97 -2.78 15.55
C LEU A 40 -3.80 -3.71 16.75
N LEU A 41 -3.65 -5.01 16.51
CA LEU A 41 -3.46 -6.02 17.56
C LEU A 41 -2.16 -5.80 18.34
N ALA A 42 -1.11 -5.34 17.67
CA ALA A 42 0.15 -4.98 18.31
C ALA A 42 0.10 -3.65 19.09
N GLY A 43 -1.01 -2.90 19.04
CA GLY A 43 -1.12 -1.58 19.66
C GLY A 43 -0.20 -0.53 19.02
N SER A 44 0.16 -0.71 17.74
CA SER A 44 1.09 0.20 17.05
C SER A 44 0.48 1.59 16.87
N HIS A 45 1.24 2.64 17.18
CA HIS A 45 0.77 4.02 16.98
C HIS A 45 0.69 4.43 15.51
N GLN A 46 1.55 3.84 14.67
CA GLN A 46 1.66 4.13 13.24
C GLN A 46 1.90 2.83 12.46
N ILE A 47 1.30 2.74 11.27
CA ILE A 47 1.71 1.80 10.22
C ILE A 47 2.40 2.59 9.11
N LYS A 48 3.56 2.12 8.65
CA LYS A 48 4.37 2.79 7.62
C LYS A 48 4.51 1.89 6.40
N PHE A 49 4.17 2.42 5.22
CA PHE A 49 4.32 1.75 3.94
C PHE A 49 5.48 2.34 3.15
N GLY A 50 6.33 1.49 2.62
CA GLY A 50 7.34 1.83 1.62
C GLY A 50 6.87 1.40 0.23
N TYR A 51 6.90 2.32 -0.73
CA TYR A 51 6.64 2.01 -2.13
C TYR A 51 7.95 1.63 -2.81
N VAL A 52 8.13 0.34 -3.09
CA VAL A 52 9.35 -0.22 -3.66
C VAL A 52 9.07 -0.71 -5.07
N SER A 53 9.91 -0.31 -6.02
CA SER A 53 9.82 -0.77 -7.41
C SER A 53 11.15 -1.32 -7.89
N ARG A 54 11.12 -2.29 -8.81
CA ARG A 54 12.34 -2.77 -9.50
C ARG A 54 12.99 -1.62 -10.26
N VAL A 55 14.33 -1.58 -10.28
CA VAL A 55 15.08 -0.58 -11.07
C VAL A 55 14.84 -0.81 -12.56
N ASN A 56 14.88 -2.07 -12.99
CA ASN A 56 14.50 -2.52 -14.33
C ASN A 56 13.41 -3.59 -14.20
N PHE A 57 12.33 -3.50 -14.97
CA PHE A 57 11.21 -4.44 -14.89
C PHE A 57 11.62 -5.91 -15.14
N ARG A 58 12.70 -6.13 -15.91
CA ARG A 58 13.26 -7.46 -16.24
C ARG A 58 14.16 -8.05 -15.15
N ASP A 59 14.62 -7.24 -14.20
CA ASP A 59 15.55 -7.66 -13.14
C ASP A 59 14.86 -7.57 -11.77
N SER A 60 14.58 -8.72 -11.16
CA SER A 60 13.95 -8.82 -9.84
C SER A 60 14.95 -8.77 -8.68
N THR A 61 16.25 -8.57 -8.93
CA THR A 61 17.27 -8.52 -7.88
C THR A 61 17.55 -7.09 -7.41
N LYS A 62 17.30 -6.08 -8.25
CA LYS A 62 17.57 -4.68 -7.97
C LYS A 62 16.29 -3.87 -7.78
N HIS A 63 16.18 -3.20 -6.63
CA HIS A 63 15.01 -2.41 -6.26
C HIS A 63 15.39 -1.02 -5.76
N SER A 64 14.48 -0.06 -5.93
CA SER A 64 14.60 1.30 -5.42
C SER A 64 13.35 1.68 -4.62
N ILE A 65 13.55 2.33 -3.47
CA ILE A 65 12.46 2.93 -2.69
C ILE A 65 12.06 4.24 -3.39
N LEU A 66 10.79 4.37 -3.75
CA LEU A 66 10.24 5.54 -4.45
C LEU A 66 9.59 6.55 -3.49
N GLY A 67 9.20 6.09 -2.30
CA GLY A 67 8.60 6.95 -1.28
C GLY A 67 8.03 6.15 -0.12
N THR A 68 7.58 6.87 0.90
CA THR A 68 6.97 6.30 2.09
C THR A 68 5.67 7.01 2.43
N GLN A 69 4.75 6.30 3.09
CA GLN A 69 3.52 6.86 3.63
C GLN A 69 3.26 6.28 5.01
N GLN A 70 2.65 7.05 5.90
CA GLN A 70 2.33 6.63 7.26
C GLN A 70 0.90 6.98 7.62
N PHE A 71 0.29 6.16 8.46
CA PHE A 71 -1.06 6.34 8.95
C PHE A 71 -1.17 5.87 10.40
N ARG A 72 -2.15 6.41 11.14
CA ARG A 72 -2.62 5.71 12.34
C ARG A 72 -3.37 4.45 11.89
N PRO A 73 -3.11 3.26 12.46
CA PRO A 73 -3.74 2.02 11.99
C PRO A 73 -5.26 2.05 11.99
N ARG A 74 -5.88 2.76 12.95
CA ARG A 74 -7.34 2.89 13.03
C ARG A 74 -7.92 3.73 11.87
N GLU A 75 -7.30 4.86 11.57
CA GLU A 75 -7.70 5.68 10.41
C GLU A 75 -7.51 4.92 9.09
N PHE A 76 -6.44 4.12 8.99
CA PHE A 76 -6.20 3.32 7.81
C PHE A 76 -7.23 2.21 7.68
N ALA A 77 -7.66 1.57 8.77
CA ALA A 77 -8.76 0.60 8.76
C ALA A 77 -10.05 1.20 8.18
N ASP A 78 -10.41 2.40 8.62
CA ASP A 78 -11.57 3.13 8.11
C ASP A 78 -11.41 3.44 6.61
N GLN A 79 -10.24 3.90 6.18
CA GLN A 79 -9.95 4.23 4.78
C GLN A 79 -10.07 3.02 3.84
N ILE A 80 -9.78 1.82 4.33
CA ILE A 80 -9.85 0.58 3.54
C ILE A 80 -11.17 -0.18 3.73
N ASN A 81 -12.14 0.42 4.44
CA ASN A 81 -13.44 -0.17 4.77
C ASN A 81 -13.31 -1.52 5.50
N LEU A 82 -12.34 -1.62 6.42
CA LEU A 82 -12.15 -2.81 7.26
C LEU A 82 -12.98 -2.70 8.53
N ASN A 83 -14.08 -3.44 8.61
CA ASN A 83 -14.88 -3.55 9.82
C ASN A 83 -14.17 -4.46 10.84
N LEU A 84 -13.75 -3.88 11.97
CA LEU A 84 -13.04 -4.59 13.03
C LEU A 84 -13.95 -5.51 13.85
N ASP A 85 -15.24 -5.19 13.99
CA ASP A 85 -16.19 -6.07 14.70
C ASP A 85 -16.39 -7.39 13.94
N ASN A 86 -16.33 -7.35 12.62
CA ASN A 86 -16.37 -8.54 11.76
C ASN A 86 -15.00 -9.27 11.69
N ALA A 87 -13.92 -8.66 12.20
CA ALA A 87 -12.58 -9.23 12.19
C ALA A 87 -12.23 -9.98 13.49
N TRP A 88 -12.98 -9.72 14.57
CA TRP A 88 -12.94 -10.45 15.84
C TRP A 88 -13.72 -11.76 15.76
#